data_AF-A0A0D2GCG7-F1
#
_entry.id   AF-A0A0D2GCG7-F1
#
_cell.length_a   1.000
_cell.length_b   1.000
_cell.length_c   1.000
_cell.angle_alpha   90.00
_cell.angle_beta   90.00
_cell.angle_gamma   90.00
#
_symmetry.space_group_name_H-M   'P 1'
#
loop_
_entity.id
_entity.type
_entity.pdbx_description
1 polymer ?
#
loop_
_entity_poly.entity_id
_entity_poly.type
_entity_poly.pdbx_seq_one_letter_code
_entity_poly.pdbx_strand_id
1 'polypeptide(L)'
;MSQMLAPRPPPGGEPPQEPPSSQRGRKISTACGACKQRKTKVSSALGAFTSCASNTKQCSGGNPCEACATRKSLCVYDATSDQRRKIANHRTAQELADKQLALERHQQLLGGIIATVRAGGFNATEDLLRVIRSGVELSQLAAHVRNECRANIAIQQAFEQIDFVIDGGTELPSPAQMQVLPSEDSRGSEEQSDTSSVRFPSGDQPNMDRLRPPR
;
A
#
# COMPACT_ATOMS: atom_id res chain seq x y z
N MET A 1 0.66 -38.49 -39.21
CA MET A 1 2.00 -38.86 -38.68
C MET A 1 2.04 -38.45 -37.22
N SER A 2 2.23 -39.44 -36.34
CA SER A 2 2.00 -39.37 -34.89
C SER A 2 3.03 -38.50 -34.17
N GLN A 3 2.57 -37.59 -33.32
CA GLN A 3 3.43 -36.83 -32.40
C GLN A 3 3.83 -37.72 -31.22
N MET A 4 5.13 -37.80 -30.93
CA MET A 4 5.65 -38.44 -29.72
C MET A 4 5.68 -37.42 -28.58
N LEU A 5 4.90 -37.67 -27.51
CA LEU A 5 4.98 -36.94 -26.25
C LEU A 5 6.25 -37.35 -25.48
N ALA A 6 6.98 -36.37 -24.96
CA ALA A 6 8.19 -36.59 -24.17
C ALA A 6 7.88 -37.11 -22.74
N PRO A 7 8.77 -37.90 -22.10
CA PRO A 7 8.45 -38.64 -20.88
C PRO A 7 8.58 -37.81 -19.60
N ARG A 8 7.75 -38.14 -18.61
CA ARG A 8 7.74 -37.56 -17.25
C ARG A 8 8.95 -38.04 -16.44
N PRO A 9 9.70 -37.16 -15.75
CA PRO A 9 10.78 -37.59 -14.86
C PRO A 9 10.23 -38.19 -13.55
N PRO A 10 10.91 -39.20 -12.96
CA PRO A 10 10.45 -39.92 -11.78
C PRO A 10 10.65 -39.13 -10.47
N PRO A 11 9.88 -39.45 -9.41
CA PRO A 11 10.07 -38.88 -8.08
C PRO A 11 11.03 -39.75 -7.26
N GLY A 12 12.13 -39.19 -6.77
CA GLY A 12 12.93 -39.82 -5.71
C GLY A 12 14.44 -39.65 -5.87
N GLY A 13 15.09 -39.17 -4.81
CA GLY A 13 16.55 -39.23 -4.64
C GLY A 13 17.15 -38.00 -3.97
N GLU A 14 17.18 -38.02 -2.63
CA GLU A 14 18.08 -37.32 -1.69
C GLU A 14 18.15 -35.77 -1.63
N PRO A 15 18.12 -35.17 -0.42
CA PRO A 15 18.21 -33.73 -0.24
C PRO A 15 19.66 -33.24 -0.52
N PRO A 16 19.85 -32.13 -1.25
CA PRO A 16 21.17 -31.57 -1.49
C PRO A 16 21.78 -31.07 -0.18
N GLN A 17 22.95 -31.62 0.13
CA GLN A 17 23.89 -31.12 1.13
C GLN A 17 24.05 -29.59 1.01
N GLU A 18 23.63 -28.86 2.04
CA GLU A 18 23.62 -27.39 2.05
C GLU A 18 25.04 -26.82 1.86
N PRO A 19 25.29 -25.98 0.84
CA PRO A 19 26.55 -25.28 0.73
C PRO A 19 26.62 -24.17 1.80
N PRO A 20 27.84 -23.83 2.26
CA PRO A 20 28.04 -22.90 3.36
C PRO A 20 27.43 -21.53 3.02
N SER A 21 26.89 -20.89 4.05
CA SER A 21 26.30 -19.55 4.10
C SER A 21 27.18 -18.46 3.47
N SER A 22 27.22 -18.45 2.14
CA SER A 22 27.93 -17.46 1.35
C SER A 22 27.11 -16.17 1.34
N GLN A 23 27.42 -15.30 2.31
CA GLN A 23 27.36 -13.84 2.24
C GLN A 23 26.19 -13.28 1.40
N ARG A 24 25.09 -12.90 2.06
CA ARG A 24 23.99 -12.13 1.44
C ARG A 24 24.60 -11.01 0.60
N GLY A 25 24.50 -11.16 -0.73
CA GLY A 25 25.05 -10.21 -1.68
C GLY A 25 24.54 -8.81 -1.37
N ARG A 26 25.45 -7.89 -1.09
CA ARG A 26 25.10 -6.47 -0.96
C ARG A 26 24.37 -6.08 -2.23
N LYS A 27 23.14 -5.58 -2.12
CA LYS A 27 22.39 -5.08 -3.27
C LYS A 27 23.11 -3.85 -3.82
N ILE A 28 23.98 -4.05 -4.80
CA ILE A 28 24.77 -2.95 -5.35
C ILE A 28 23.98 -2.23 -6.42
N SER A 29 24.04 -0.91 -6.29
CA SER A 29 23.49 0.11 -7.15
C SER A 29 23.53 -0.18 -8.66
N THR A 30 24.74 -0.53 -9.10
CA THR A 30 25.21 -0.44 -10.49
C THR A 30 25.78 -1.77 -10.94
N ALA A 31 25.36 -2.22 -12.11
CA ALA A 31 26.16 -3.18 -12.87
C ALA A 31 27.33 -2.46 -13.56
N CYS A 32 28.55 -3.02 -13.52
CA CYS A 32 29.66 -2.49 -14.32
C CYS A 32 29.30 -2.50 -15.82
N GLY A 33 29.95 -1.66 -16.62
CA GLY A 33 29.74 -1.50 -18.06
C GLY A 33 29.75 -2.83 -18.82
N ALA A 34 30.65 -3.76 -18.46
CA ALA A 34 30.70 -5.09 -19.07
C ALA A 34 29.48 -5.98 -18.71
N CYS A 35 28.92 -5.82 -17.52
CA CYS A 35 27.66 -6.48 -17.12
C CYS A 35 26.44 -5.78 -17.75
N LYS A 36 26.48 -4.45 -17.92
CA LYS A 36 25.43 -3.65 -18.55
C LYS A 36 25.33 -3.94 -20.06
N GLN A 37 26.45 -3.94 -20.78
CA GLN A 37 26.50 -4.25 -22.21
C GLN A 37 25.99 -5.65 -22.53
N ARG A 38 26.24 -6.62 -21.64
CA ARG A 38 25.75 -7.99 -21.80
C ARG A 38 24.23 -8.13 -21.65
N LYS A 39 23.54 -7.17 -21.02
CA LYS A 39 22.06 -7.14 -20.99
C LYS A 39 21.43 -6.62 -22.29
N THR A 40 22.21 -6.03 -23.19
CA THR A 40 21.68 -5.28 -24.36
C THR A 40 21.70 -6.03 -25.70
N LYS A 41 22.00 -7.34 -25.75
CA LYS A 41 21.96 -8.12 -27.00
C LYS A 41 20.89 -9.22 -26.96
N VAL A 42 19.64 -8.80 -26.85
CA VAL A 42 18.46 -9.59 -27.24
C VAL A 42 17.74 -8.82 -28.34
N SER A 43 18.33 -8.85 -29.53
CA SER A 43 17.66 -8.45 -30.77
C SER A 43 17.95 -9.53 -31.81
N SER A 44 16.89 -10.17 -32.25
CA SER A 44 16.74 -10.78 -33.58
C SER A 44 17.78 -11.83 -33.99
N ALA A 45 17.71 -13.03 -33.42
CA ALA A 45 18.05 -14.25 -34.14
C ALA A 45 17.34 -15.44 -33.48
N LEU A 46 16.42 -16.02 -34.24
CA LEU A 46 15.76 -17.32 -34.09
C LEU A 46 15.85 -18.05 -32.73
N GLY A 47 14.70 -18.20 -32.08
CA GLY A 47 14.34 -19.44 -31.42
C GLY A 47 15.04 -19.77 -30.11
N ALA A 48 14.48 -19.27 -29.00
CA ALA A 48 14.39 -20.01 -27.74
C ALA A 48 13.53 -19.23 -26.74
N PHE A 49 12.32 -19.74 -26.55
CA PHE A 49 11.39 -19.38 -25.50
C PHE A 49 12.07 -19.56 -24.12
N THR A 50 11.76 -18.66 -23.17
CA THR A 50 11.77 -18.91 -21.71
C THR A 50 13.08 -19.35 -21.04
N SER A 51 13.85 -18.40 -20.48
CA SER A 51 14.60 -18.58 -19.21
C SER A 51 15.52 -17.39 -18.81
N CYS A 52 15.73 -16.39 -19.67
CA CYS A 52 16.80 -15.40 -19.44
C CYS A 52 16.44 -14.17 -18.58
N ALA A 53 15.24 -14.09 -18.00
CA ALA A 53 14.85 -12.97 -17.13
C ALA A 53 15.47 -13.06 -15.71
N SER A 54 15.94 -14.23 -15.28
CA SER A 54 16.32 -14.52 -13.89
C SER A 54 17.82 -14.65 -13.62
N ASN A 55 18.70 -14.66 -14.63
CA ASN A 55 20.15 -14.75 -14.41
C ASN A 55 20.83 -13.38 -14.31
N THR A 56 20.26 -12.49 -13.50
CA THR A 56 21.03 -11.38 -12.95
C THR A 56 22.01 -11.95 -11.93
N LYS A 57 23.16 -12.49 -12.39
CA LYS A 57 24.34 -12.51 -11.51
C LYS A 57 24.59 -11.05 -11.13
N GLN A 58 24.06 -10.68 -9.96
CA GLN A 58 24.11 -9.34 -9.40
C GLN A 58 25.57 -8.94 -9.44
N CYS A 59 25.84 -7.77 -10.03
CA CYS A 59 27.20 -7.27 -10.04
C CYS A 59 27.60 -7.08 -8.57
N SER A 60 28.51 -7.91 -8.07
CA SER A 60 28.87 -7.99 -6.65
C SER A 60 29.72 -6.81 -6.15
N GLY A 61 29.87 -5.76 -6.97
CA GLY A 61 30.30 -4.43 -6.50
C GLY A 61 31.78 -4.31 -6.18
N GLY A 62 32.52 -5.42 -6.20
CA GLY A 62 33.98 -5.42 -6.23
C GLY A 62 34.51 -4.89 -7.57
N ASN A 63 35.78 -4.47 -7.58
CA ASN A 63 36.53 -4.18 -8.80
C ASN A 63 37.72 -5.15 -8.91
N PRO A 64 37.65 -6.19 -9.76
CA PRO A 64 36.54 -6.54 -10.65
C PRO A 64 35.36 -7.21 -9.90
N CYS A 65 34.14 -7.07 -10.42
CA CYS A 65 32.99 -7.77 -9.85
C CYS A 65 33.13 -9.27 -10.13
N GLU A 66 32.52 -10.13 -9.30
CA GLU A 66 32.71 -11.59 -9.38
C GLU A 66 32.41 -12.12 -10.79
N ALA A 67 31.36 -11.64 -11.42
CA ALA A 67 30.99 -12.01 -12.79
C ALA A 67 32.02 -11.58 -13.87
N CYS A 68 32.79 -10.52 -13.62
CA CYS A 68 33.90 -10.09 -14.48
C CYS A 68 35.21 -10.81 -14.13
N ALA A 69 35.44 -11.09 -12.84
CA ALA A 69 36.57 -11.87 -12.36
C ALA A 69 36.54 -13.30 -12.94
N THR A 70 35.39 -13.99 -12.85
CA THR A 70 35.20 -15.33 -13.45
C THR A 70 35.46 -15.34 -14.95
N ARG A 71 35.13 -14.24 -15.64
CA ARG A 71 35.22 -14.15 -17.11
C ARG A 71 36.48 -13.47 -17.61
N LYS A 72 37.41 -13.13 -16.70
CA LYS A 72 38.66 -12.42 -17.02
C LYS A 72 38.42 -11.20 -17.93
N SER A 73 37.30 -10.51 -17.75
CA SER A 73 36.90 -9.35 -18.57
C SER A 73 37.07 -8.05 -17.79
N LEU A 74 37.45 -6.96 -18.47
CA LEU A 74 37.60 -5.65 -17.85
C LEU A 74 36.28 -5.19 -17.18
N CYS A 75 36.35 -4.93 -15.88
CA CYS A 75 35.22 -4.46 -15.08
C CYS A 75 35.26 -2.94 -14.96
N VAL A 76 34.70 -2.23 -15.93
CA VAL A 76 34.68 -0.75 -15.91
C VAL A 76 33.37 -0.26 -15.32
N TYR A 77 33.40 0.49 -14.23
CA TYR A 77 32.24 1.24 -13.74
C TYR A 77 32.22 2.62 -14.37
N ASP A 78 31.08 3.03 -14.92
CA ASP A 78 30.88 4.40 -15.37
C ASP A 78 30.58 5.29 -14.17
N ALA A 79 31.59 6.08 -13.76
CA ALA A 79 31.50 6.98 -12.61
C ALA A 79 30.35 8.00 -12.77
N THR A 80 30.09 8.46 -14.00
CA THR A 80 29.03 9.43 -14.26
C THR A 80 27.64 8.81 -14.08
N SER A 81 27.43 7.58 -14.57
CA SER A 81 26.18 6.85 -14.37
C SER A 81 25.96 6.49 -12.90
N ASP A 82 27.00 6.15 -12.16
CA ASP A 82 26.91 5.87 -10.72
C ASP A 82 26.55 7.13 -9.94
N GLN A 83 27.20 8.26 -10.25
CA GLN A 83 26.88 9.56 -9.66
C GLN A 83 25.43 9.98 -9.96
N ARG A 84 24.96 9.85 -11.21
CA ARG A 84 23.57 10.14 -11.59
C ARG A 84 22.57 9.32 -10.79
N ARG A 85 22.80 8.01 -10.61
CA ARG A 85 21.90 7.18 -9.80
C ARG A 85 21.97 7.53 -8.31
N LYS A 86 23.16 7.82 -7.77
CA LYS A 86 23.31 8.30 -6.38
C LYS A 86 22.49 9.58 -6.15
N ILE A 87 22.57 10.54 -7.08
CA ILE A 87 21.79 11.78 -7.02
C ILE A 87 20.29 11.47 -7.11
N ALA A 88 19.85 10.61 -8.03
CA ALA A 88 18.44 10.23 -8.14
C ALA A 88 17.91 9.56 -6.86
N ASN A 89 18.64 8.58 -6.32
CA ASN A 89 18.29 7.91 -5.07
C ASN A 89 18.26 8.89 -3.89
N HIS A 90 19.22 9.82 -3.84
CA HIS A 90 19.25 10.85 -2.79
C HIS A 90 18.03 11.78 -2.88
N ARG A 91 17.66 12.22 -4.08
CA ARG A 91 16.45 13.02 -4.31
C ARG A 91 15.18 12.26 -3.92
N THR A 92 15.05 11.01 -4.32
CA THR A 92 13.90 10.16 -3.92
C THR A 92 13.85 9.94 -2.41
N ALA A 93 14.99 9.71 -1.76
CA ALA A 93 15.04 9.55 -0.31
C ALA A 93 14.64 10.85 0.42
N GLN A 94 15.10 12.00 -0.06
CA GLN A 94 14.72 13.29 0.47
C GLN A 94 13.22 13.56 0.27
N GLU A 95 12.69 13.32 -0.93
CA GLU A 95 11.26 13.47 -1.22
C GLU A 95 10.39 12.56 -0.34
N LEU A 96 10.83 11.33 -0.09
CA LEU A 96 10.15 10.42 0.84
C LEU A 96 10.16 10.97 2.27
N ALA A 97 11.30 11.48 2.76
CA ALA A 97 11.39 12.08 4.08
C ALA A 97 10.49 13.32 4.23
N ASP A 98 10.47 14.18 3.21
CA ASP A 98 9.61 15.37 3.18
C ASP A 98 8.12 14.99 3.19
N LYS A 99 7.74 13.97 2.42
CA LYS A 99 6.36 13.44 2.40
C LYS A 99 5.98 12.78 3.72
N GLN A 100 6.88 12.02 4.34
CA GLN A 100 6.64 11.43 5.66
C GLN A 100 6.38 12.51 6.71
N LEU A 101 7.22 13.55 6.77
CA LEU A 101 7.01 14.68 7.68
C LEU A 101 5.69 15.41 7.40
N ALA A 102 5.32 15.58 6.13
CA ALA A 102 4.03 16.17 5.78
C ALA A 102 2.85 15.31 6.25
N LEU A 103 2.92 13.99 6.06
CA LEU A 103 1.89 13.06 6.54
C LEU A 103 1.73 13.10 8.05
N GLU A 104 2.84 13.10 8.80
CA GLU A 104 2.80 13.22 10.27
C GLU A 104 2.11 14.52 10.72
N ARG A 105 2.38 15.65 10.07
CA ARG A 105 1.70 16.92 10.38
C ARG A 105 0.20 16.86 10.08
N HIS A 106 -0.19 16.23 8.97
CA HIS A 106 -1.61 16.07 8.63
C HIS A 106 -2.32 15.10 9.58
N GLN A 107 -1.66 14.01 9.98
CA GLN A 107 -2.18 13.06 10.98
C GLN A 107 -2.37 13.75 12.34
N GLN A 108 -1.40 14.56 12.79
CA GLN A 108 -1.54 15.35 14.02
C GLN A 108 -2.73 16.31 13.96
N LEU A 109 -2.91 17.00 12.83
CA LEU A 109 -4.04 17.92 12.65
C LEU A 109 -5.38 17.17 12.65
N LEU A 110 -5.54 16.15 11.79
CA LEU A 110 -6.79 15.40 11.66
C LEU A 110 -7.12 14.62 12.93
N GLY A 111 -6.14 13.91 13.49
CA GLY A 111 -6.29 13.18 14.74
C GLY A 111 -6.63 14.12 15.89
N GLY A 112 -5.99 15.28 15.99
CA GLY A 112 -6.27 16.22 17.07
C GLY A 112 -7.67 16.84 16.96
N ILE A 113 -8.16 17.10 15.75
CA ILE A 113 -9.56 17.52 15.53
C ILE A 113 -10.52 16.43 16.01
N ILE A 114 -10.32 15.18 15.58
CA ILE A 114 -11.17 14.04 15.97
C ILE A 114 -11.11 13.83 17.49
N ALA A 115 -9.94 13.90 18.09
CA ALA A 115 -9.74 13.74 19.53
C ALA A 115 -10.44 14.85 20.32
N THR A 116 -10.37 16.10 19.85
CA THR A 116 -11.05 17.24 20.47
C THR A 116 -12.57 17.04 20.43
N VAL A 117 -13.12 16.57 19.31
CA VAL A 117 -14.56 16.27 19.20
C VAL A 117 -14.96 15.08 20.07
N ARG A 118 -14.11 14.06 20.22
CA ARG A 118 -14.40 12.87 21.03
C ARG A 118 -14.36 13.13 22.54
N ALA A 119 -13.42 13.96 23.02
CA ALA A 119 -13.12 14.07 24.45
C ALA A 119 -12.97 15.51 24.98
N GLY A 120 -12.97 16.53 24.13
CA GLY A 120 -12.72 17.92 24.54
C GLY A 120 -13.89 18.59 25.29
N GLY A 121 -15.03 17.92 25.38
CA GLY A 121 -16.24 18.48 25.97
C GLY A 121 -16.83 19.62 25.13
N PHE A 122 -17.87 20.26 25.66
CA PHE A 122 -18.62 21.28 24.92
C PHE A 122 -17.77 22.51 24.59
N ASN A 123 -17.04 23.05 25.57
CA ASN A 123 -16.27 24.28 25.41
C ASN A 123 -15.13 24.13 24.38
N ALA A 124 -14.32 23.07 24.46
CA ALA A 124 -13.21 22.88 23.52
C ALA A 124 -13.73 22.59 22.10
N THR A 125 -14.87 21.87 21.98
CA THR A 125 -15.50 21.63 20.68
C THR A 125 -16.06 22.93 20.08
N GLU A 126 -16.70 23.77 20.90
CA GLU A 126 -17.22 25.06 20.45
C GLU A 126 -16.10 26.01 20.03
N ASP A 127 -15.02 26.08 20.81
CA ASP A 127 -13.84 26.88 20.49
C ASP A 127 -13.17 26.39 19.19
N LEU A 128 -13.01 25.07 19.02
CA LEU A 128 -12.52 24.49 17.77
C LEU A 128 -13.41 24.88 16.58
N LEU A 129 -14.74 24.76 16.72
CA LEU A 129 -15.69 25.15 15.67
C LEU A 129 -15.62 26.65 15.37
N ARG A 130 -15.40 27.50 16.37
CA ARG A 130 -15.22 28.94 16.21
C ARG A 130 -13.96 29.25 15.40
N VAL A 131 -12.85 28.58 15.69
CA VAL A 131 -11.57 28.73 14.96
C VAL A 131 -11.67 28.21 13.52
N ILE A 132 -12.39 27.11 13.28
CA ILE A 132 -12.61 26.60 11.93
C ILE A 132 -13.48 27.58 11.12
N ARG A 133 -14.54 28.12 11.73
CA ARG A 133 -15.47 29.05 11.05
C ARG A 133 -14.90 30.43 10.80
N SER A 134 -13.88 30.86 11.54
CA SER A 134 -13.22 32.15 11.30
C SER A 134 -12.32 32.17 10.06
N GLY A 135 -12.15 31.03 9.37
CA GLY A 135 -11.36 30.97 8.13
C GLY A 135 -9.86 31.10 8.35
N VAL A 136 -9.39 30.73 9.54
CA VAL A 136 -7.98 30.79 9.94
C VAL A 136 -7.12 29.83 9.09
N GLU A 137 -5.87 30.21 8.82
CA GLU A 137 -4.92 29.36 8.09
C GLU A 137 -4.70 28.00 8.78
N LEU A 138 -4.49 26.95 7.99
CA LEU A 138 -4.26 25.58 8.50
C LEU A 138 -3.09 25.49 9.50
N SER A 139 -2.08 26.35 9.36
CA SER A 139 -0.93 26.43 10.28
C SER A 139 -1.34 26.84 11.69
N GLN A 140 -2.22 27.83 11.79
CA GLN A 140 -2.76 28.35 13.04
C GLN A 140 -3.79 27.37 13.63
N LEU A 141 -4.64 26.76 12.80
CA LEU A 141 -5.54 25.69 13.23
C LEU A 141 -4.75 24.50 13.82
N ALA A 142 -3.67 24.08 13.16
CA ALA A 142 -2.80 23.03 13.67
C ALA A 142 -2.07 23.41 14.97
N ALA A 143 -1.75 24.68 15.17
CA ALA A 143 -1.21 25.16 16.43
C ALA A 143 -2.28 25.12 17.54
N HIS A 144 -3.50 25.57 17.25
CA HIS A 144 -4.63 25.53 18.19
C HIS A 144 -4.93 24.10 18.64
N VAL A 145 -5.09 23.17 17.69
CA VAL A 145 -5.35 21.75 17.97
C VAL A 145 -4.23 21.11 18.80
N ARG A 146 -2.96 21.37 18.49
CA ARG A 146 -1.83 20.84 19.29
C ARG A 146 -1.82 21.41 20.72
N ASN A 147 -2.21 22.67 20.89
CA ASN A 147 -2.32 23.27 22.22
C ASN A 147 -3.45 22.65 23.03
N GLU A 148 -4.61 22.40 22.41
CA GLU A 148 -5.75 21.72 23.04
C GLU A 148 -5.41 20.28 23.46
N CYS A 149 -4.77 19.50 22.58
CA CYS A 149 -4.29 18.16 22.91
C CYS A 149 -3.31 18.17 24.10
N ARG A 150 -2.42 19.16 24.17
CA ARG A 150 -1.45 19.28 25.27
C ARG A 150 -2.09 19.75 26.57
N ALA A 151 -3.11 20.59 26.49
CA ALA A 151 -3.78 21.16 27.66
C ALA A 151 -4.75 20.17 28.32
N ASN A 152 -5.37 19.28 27.55
CA ASN A 152 -6.38 18.35 28.04
C ASN A 152 -5.94 16.89 27.89
N ILE A 153 -5.71 16.22 29.03
CA ILE A 153 -5.27 14.82 29.10
C ILE A 153 -6.28 13.87 28.43
N ALA A 154 -7.58 14.14 28.52
CA ALA A 154 -8.60 13.31 27.89
C ALA A 154 -8.54 13.38 26.35
N ILE A 155 -8.24 14.57 25.80
CA ILE A 155 -8.01 14.75 24.37
C ILE A 155 -6.74 14.01 23.94
N GLN A 156 -5.65 14.12 24.70
CA GLN A 156 -4.41 13.40 24.39
C GLN A 156 -4.62 11.87 24.38
N GLN A 157 -5.32 11.33 25.37
CA GLN A 157 -5.67 9.91 25.41
C GLN A 157 -6.55 9.49 24.24
N ALA A 158 -7.54 10.32 23.88
CA ALA A 158 -8.38 10.06 22.72
C ALA A 158 -7.57 10.11 21.42
N PHE A 159 -6.56 10.97 21.32
CA PHE A 159 -5.65 11.07 20.17
C PHE A 159 -4.81 9.80 19.99
N GLU A 160 -4.25 9.27 21.07
CA GLU A 160 -3.44 8.05 21.06
C GLU A 160 -4.24 6.79 20.69
N GLN A 161 -5.55 6.82 20.90
CA GLN A 161 -6.48 5.73 20.52
C GLN A 161 -6.94 5.82 19.06
N ILE A 162 -6.58 6.86 18.30
CA ILE A 162 -6.97 6.98 16.90
C ILE A 162 -6.07 6.09 16.05
N ASP A 163 -6.68 5.09 15.41
CA ASP A 163 -6.04 4.35 14.34
C ASP A 163 -6.19 5.12 13.02
N PHE A 164 -5.06 5.36 12.35
CA PHE A 164 -5.00 6.01 11.05
C PHE A 164 -4.95 5.00 9.88
N VAL A 165 -4.97 3.70 10.17
CA VAL A 165 -5.13 2.65 9.15
C VAL A 165 -6.58 2.64 8.69
N ILE A 166 -6.80 3.12 7.46
CA ILE A 166 -8.13 3.09 6.82
C ILE A 166 -8.17 1.85 5.93
N ASP A 167 -8.65 0.73 6.48
CA ASP A 167 -8.89 -0.51 5.71
C ASP A 167 -10.27 -0.52 5.01
N GLY A 168 -11.02 0.58 5.09
CA GLY A 168 -12.35 0.72 4.50
C GLY A 168 -12.33 1.05 3.01
N GLY A 169 -13.22 0.42 2.24
CA GLY A 169 -13.51 0.84 0.86
C GLY A 169 -14.00 2.30 0.80
N THR A 170 -13.84 2.95 -0.35
CA THR A 170 -14.17 4.39 -0.56
C THR A 170 -15.66 4.73 -0.45
N GLU A 171 -16.51 3.77 -0.15
CA GLU A 171 -17.97 3.92 -0.08
C GLU A 171 -18.39 3.99 1.40
N LEU A 172 -18.95 5.14 1.81
CA LEU A 172 -19.61 5.27 3.10
C LEU A 172 -20.86 4.36 3.11
N PRO A 173 -21.08 3.54 4.15
CA PRO A 173 -22.36 2.87 4.31
C PRO A 173 -23.45 3.95 4.40
N SER A 174 -24.52 3.77 3.62
CA SER A 174 -25.67 4.69 3.63
C SER A 174 -26.16 4.88 5.07
N PRO A 175 -26.64 6.06 5.48
CA PRO A 175 -27.15 6.30 6.84
C PRO A 175 -28.18 5.25 7.31
N ALA A 176 -28.89 4.59 6.38
CA ALA A 176 -29.80 3.48 6.67
C ALA A 176 -29.11 2.19 7.17
N GLN A 177 -27.85 1.97 6.77
CA GLN A 177 -27.07 0.78 7.15
C GLN A 177 -26.43 0.89 8.54
N MET A 178 -26.35 2.09 9.13
CA MET A 178 -25.83 2.30 10.48
C MET A 178 -26.87 2.07 11.59
N GLN A 179 -28.13 1.78 11.26
CA GLN A 179 -29.22 1.61 12.24
C GLN A 179 -29.36 0.19 12.82
N VAL A 180 -28.41 -0.71 12.62
CA VAL A 180 -28.47 -2.05 13.22
C VAL A 180 -27.85 -2.02 14.62
N LEU A 181 -28.55 -1.41 15.57
CA LEU A 181 -28.38 -1.72 16.99
C LEU A 181 -29.18 -3.00 17.29
N PRO A 182 -28.57 -4.04 17.90
CA PRO A 182 -29.34 -5.16 18.40
C PRO A 182 -30.10 -4.69 19.65
N SER A 183 -31.39 -4.40 19.50
CA SER A 183 -32.31 -4.36 20.63
C SER A 183 -32.44 -5.77 21.19
N GLU A 184 -31.62 -6.11 22.18
CA GLU A 184 -31.86 -7.28 23.03
C GLU A 184 -32.96 -6.94 24.04
N ASP A 185 -34.19 -6.85 23.52
CA ASP A 185 -35.39 -6.78 24.35
C ASP A 185 -35.71 -8.17 24.90
N SER A 186 -35.43 -8.31 26.19
CA SER A 186 -36.39 -8.77 27.19
C SER A 186 -37.25 -9.99 26.85
N ARG A 187 -36.82 -11.13 27.43
CA ARG A 187 -37.63 -12.01 28.29
C ARG A 187 -39.13 -12.15 27.95
N GLY A 188 -39.45 -13.28 27.32
CA GLY A 188 -40.24 -14.34 27.99
C GLY A 188 -41.77 -14.28 27.87
N SER A 189 -42.29 -15.37 27.27
CA SER A 189 -43.64 -15.95 27.43
C SER A 189 -44.78 -15.25 26.68
N GLU A 190 -45.17 -15.72 25.49
CA GLU A 190 -45.97 -16.91 25.16
C GLU A 190 -47.49 -16.63 25.10
N GLU A 191 -48.11 -17.26 24.09
CA GLU A 191 -49.55 -17.37 23.80
C GLU A 191 -50.23 -16.14 23.18
N GLN A 192 -51.07 -16.22 22.16
CA GLN A 192 -51.41 -17.16 21.08
C GLN A 192 -52.55 -16.44 20.33
N SER A 193 -52.76 -16.79 19.05
CA SER A 193 -54.03 -16.58 18.30
C SER A 193 -54.24 -15.21 17.63
N ASP A 194 -54.82 -15.08 16.45
CA ASP A 194 -54.93 -15.95 15.27
C ASP A 194 -55.56 -15.10 14.13
N THR A 195 -55.19 -15.40 12.88
CA THR A 195 -55.92 -15.09 11.63
C THR A 195 -55.97 -13.60 11.17
N SER A 196 -56.00 -13.21 9.89
CA SER A 196 -56.15 -13.91 8.62
C SER A 196 -55.71 -13.00 7.44
N SER A 197 -55.11 -13.63 6.41
CA SER A 197 -55.21 -13.44 4.94
C SER A 197 -55.57 -12.07 4.34
N VAL A 198 -55.00 -11.57 3.23
CA VAL A 198 -55.07 -12.12 1.85
C VAL A 198 -54.11 -11.35 0.89
N ARG A 199 -53.27 -12.11 0.14
CA ARG A 199 -52.79 -12.04 -1.28
C ARG A 199 -52.52 -10.69 -2.04
N PHE A 200 -51.24 -10.51 -2.45
CA PHE A 200 -50.60 -10.52 -3.82
C PHE A 200 -51.46 -10.31 -5.11
N PRO A 201 -50.87 -10.10 -6.33
CA PRO A 201 -49.55 -9.58 -6.78
C PRO A 201 -49.60 -8.66 -8.05
N SER A 202 -48.41 -8.33 -8.60
CA SER A 202 -48.08 -8.19 -10.06
C SER A 202 -47.99 -6.81 -10.73
N GLY A 203 -46.95 -6.71 -11.58
CA GLY A 203 -46.76 -5.73 -12.66
C GLY A 203 -45.62 -4.75 -12.37
N ASP A 204 -44.65 -4.48 -13.24
CA ASP A 204 -44.29 -4.97 -14.57
C ASP A 204 -42.86 -4.40 -14.83
N GLN A 205 -42.00 -5.15 -15.51
CA GLN A 205 -40.79 -4.61 -16.18
C GLN A 205 -41.23 -3.90 -17.51
N PRO A 206 -40.39 -3.40 -18.46
CA PRO A 206 -38.93 -3.37 -18.59
C PRO A 206 -38.36 -2.03 -19.14
N ASN A 207 -37.08 -2.06 -19.54
CA ASN A 207 -36.56 -1.62 -20.86
C ASN A 207 -35.63 -0.38 -20.94
N MET A 208 -34.35 -0.70 -21.22
CA MET A 208 -33.41 -0.15 -22.23
C MET A 208 -33.08 1.36 -22.25
N ASP A 209 -31.78 1.67 -22.22
CA ASP A 209 -30.94 1.98 -23.39
C ASP A 209 -29.68 2.76 -22.93
N ARG A 210 -28.49 2.17 -23.09
CA ARG A 210 -27.49 2.57 -24.10
C ARG A 210 -27.21 4.07 -24.18
N LEU A 211 -26.09 4.51 -23.61
CA LEU A 211 -25.25 5.56 -24.21
C LEU A 211 -23.77 5.28 -23.95
N ARG A 212 -23.08 4.82 -25.00
CA ARG A 212 -21.65 5.08 -25.26
C ARG A 212 -21.62 5.92 -26.52
N PRO A 213 -20.84 7.01 -26.58
CA PRO A 213 -19.79 7.11 -27.63
C PRO A 213 -18.67 8.11 -27.21
N PRO A 214 -17.77 8.58 -28.11
CA PRO A 214 -16.92 7.86 -29.07
C PRO A 214 -15.44 8.33 -29.08
N ARG A 215 -14.63 7.56 -29.82
CA ARG A 215 -13.33 7.86 -30.47
C ARG A 215 -12.09 8.03 -29.59
#